data_AF-A0A937T211-F1
#
_entry.id   AF-A0A937T211-F1
#
_cell.length_a   1.000
_cell.length_b   1.000
_cell.length_c   1.000
_cell.angle_alpha   90.00
_cell.angle_beta   90.00
_cell.angle_gamma   90.00
#
_symmetry.space_group_name_H-M   'P 1'
#
loop_
_entity.id
_entity.type
_entity.pdbx_description
1 polymer ?
#
loop_
_entity_poly.entity_id
_entity_poly.type
_entity_poly.pdbx_seq_one_letter_code
_entity_poly.pdbx_strand_id
1 'polypeptide(L)'
;MTANPYDPPSTESQGQLGPPVQWHGSLLDVHARLVSRFLWTTASIDVHLDGTPILRSGGQFKIAGSCHSEFMHNGLSHTCELTWDTGKLGRFPYTLSVDGEQILRSTVRIVNWPMLLVPSLIISLFLLGLLVGLSYFAFPVPRP
;
A
#
# COMPACT_ATOMS: atom_id res chain seq x y z
N MET A 1 -17.92 6.18 -36.81
CA MET A 1 -17.30 6.85 -35.64
C MET A 1 -15.97 6.16 -35.42
N THR A 2 -14.90 6.74 -35.95
CA THR A 2 -13.53 6.22 -35.94
C THR A 2 -12.84 6.70 -34.67
N ALA A 3 -12.42 5.77 -33.82
CA ALA A 3 -11.65 6.07 -32.61
C ALA A 3 -10.30 6.69 -32.99
N ASN A 4 -9.89 7.73 -32.24
CA ASN A 4 -8.65 8.46 -32.45
C ASN A 4 -7.47 7.63 -31.94
N PRO A 5 -6.45 7.30 -32.76
CA PRO A 5 -5.29 6.50 -32.35
C PRO A 5 -4.37 7.19 -31.33
N TYR A 6 -4.68 8.43 -30.93
CA TYR A 6 -3.97 9.18 -29.89
C TYR A 6 -4.71 9.26 -28.55
N ASP A 7 -5.80 8.52 -28.37
CA ASP A 7 -6.35 8.38 -27.02
C ASP A 7 -5.29 7.65 -26.16
N PRO A 8 -4.75 8.29 -25.10
CA PRO A 8 -3.87 7.60 -24.18
C PRO A 8 -4.63 6.38 -23.63
N PRO A 9 -3.95 5.23 -23.43
CA PRO A 9 -4.61 4.06 -22.88
C PRO A 9 -5.33 4.48 -21.62
N SER A 10 -6.65 4.26 -21.59
CA SER A 10 -7.50 4.60 -20.45
C SER A 10 -6.85 4.02 -19.20
N THR A 11 -6.22 4.90 -18.42
CA THR A 11 -5.55 4.58 -17.17
C THR A 11 -6.59 3.90 -16.31
N GLU A 12 -6.51 2.57 -16.24
CA GLU A 12 -7.22 1.79 -15.26
C GLU A 12 -6.99 2.49 -13.93
N SER A 13 -8.07 3.03 -13.39
CA SER A 13 -8.07 3.90 -12.22
C SER A 13 -7.85 3.04 -10.98
N GLN A 14 -6.67 2.44 -10.87
CA GLN A 14 -6.24 1.64 -9.74
C GLN A 14 -5.67 2.57 -8.67
N GLY A 15 -6.57 3.19 -7.91
CA GLY A 15 -6.30 3.58 -6.52
C GLY A 15 -5.52 4.87 -6.30
N GLN A 16 -5.90 5.97 -6.96
CA GLN A 16 -5.40 7.31 -6.63
C GLN A 16 -6.06 7.82 -5.33
N LEU A 17 -5.27 7.97 -4.25
CA LEU A 17 -5.76 8.14 -2.86
C LEU A 17 -4.99 9.17 -2.01
N GLY A 18 -4.21 10.04 -2.65
CA GLY A 18 -3.73 11.33 -2.13
C GLY A 18 -3.93 12.42 -3.19
N PRO A 19 -3.97 13.73 -2.84
CA PRO A 19 -4.11 14.76 -3.86
C PRO A 19 -2.86 14.75 -4.76
N PRO A 20 -3.03 14.69 -6.09
CA PRO A 20 -1.91 14.85 -7.02
C PRO A 20 -1.24 16.20 -6.76
N VAL A 21 0.09 16.21 -6.71
CA VAL A 21 0.86 17.45 -6.55
C VAL A 21 1.65 17.72 -7.82
N GLN A 22 1.57 18.95 -8.33
CA GLN A 22 2.43 19.36 -9.43
C GLN A 22 3.83 19.64 -8.91
N TRP A 23 4.83 19.05 -9.58
CA TRP A 23 6.24 19.25 -9.31
C TRP A 23 6.96 19.40 -10.65
N HIS A 24 7.54 20.58 -10.90
CA HIS A 24 8.22 20.93 -12.17
C HIS A 24 7.43 20.60 -13.45
N GLY A 25 6.10 20.81 -13.42
CA GLY A 25 5.22 20.54 -14.56
C GLY A 25 4.84 19.07 -14.74
N SER A 26 5.33 18.20 -13.86
CA SER A 26 4.96 16.78 -13.79
C SER A 26 4.05 16.52 -12.60
N LEU A 27 3.30 15.43 -12.65
CA LEU A 27 2.33 15.10 -11.63
C LEU A 27 2.86 13.97 -10.75
N LEU A 28 3.04 14.29 -9.47
CA LEU A 28 3.43 13.33 -8.45
C LEU A 28 2.20 12.80 -7.73
N ASP A 29 2.10 11.47 -7.66
CA ASP A 29 1.03 10.75 -6.99
C ASP A 29 1.59 9.74 -5.98
N VAL A 30 0.88 9.56 -4.86
CA VAL A 30 1.24 8.58 -3.83
C VAL A 30 0.12 7.56 -3.66
N HIS A 31 0.48 6.29 -3.77
CA HIS A 31 -0.44 5.17 -3.71
C HIS A 31 -0.08 4.25 -2.55
N ALA A 32 -1.08 3.67 -1.88
CA ALA A 32 -0.84 2.66 -0.85
C ALA A 32 -1.71 1.42 -1.04
N ARG A 33 -1.11 0.24 -0.89
CA ARG A 33 -1.80 -1.06 -1.04
C ARG A 33 -1.20 -2.14 -0.13
N LEU A 34 -2.04 -3.01 0.41
CA LEU A 34 -1.62 -4.26 1.05
C LEU A 34 -1.06 -5.22 0.01
N VAL A 35 0.06 -5.87 0.36
CA VAL A 35 0.79 -6.76 -0.54
C VAL A 35 0.43 -8.21 -0.23
N SER A 36 -0.05 -8.93 -1.25
CA SER A 36 -0.51 -10.32 -1.12
C SER A 36 0.60 -11.30 -0.72
N ARG A 37 1.84 -11.08 -1.17
CA ARG A 37 3.00 -11.93 -0.81
C ARG A 37 3.29 -11.95 0.69
N PHE A 38 2.80 -10.95 1.42
CA PHE A 38 2.86 -10.87 2.88
C PHE A 38 1.48 -11.11 3.51
N LEU A 39 0.63 -11.91 2.86
CA LEU A 39 -0.73 -12.23 3.31
C LEU A 39 -1.55 -10.98 3.66
N TRP A 40 -1.33 -9.88 2.94
CA TRP A 40 -1.97 -8.59 3.16
C TRP A 40 -1.74 -7.99 4.57
N THR A 41 -0.77 -8.49 5.32
CA THR A 41 -0.40 -7.95 6.64
C THR A 41 0.51 -6.72 6.54
N THR A 42 1.01 -6.41 5.33
CA THR A 42 1.94 -5.32 5.09
C THR A 42 1.48 -4.44 3.94
N ALA A 43 1.63 -3.12 4.10
CA ALA A 43 1.32 -2.13 3.07
C ALA A 43 2.60 -1.67 2.34
N SER A 44 2.54 -1.58 1.02
CA SER A 44 3.49 -0.82 0.19
C SER A 44 2.94 0.58 -0.02
N ILE A 45 3.80 1.58 0.06
CA ILE A 45 3.52 2.96 -0.35
C ILE A 45 4.46 3.27 -1.50
N ASP A 46 3.87 3.63 -2.63
CA ASP A 46 4.54 3.77 -3.91
C ASP A 46 4.33 5.21 -4.41
N VAL A 47 5.40 5.87 -4.87
CA VAL A 47 5.36 7.20 -5.47
C VAL A 47 5.46 7.06 -6.98
N HIS A 48 4.58 7.76 -7.69
CA HIS A 48 4.52 7.78 -9.14
C HIS A 48 4.73 9.20 -9.65
N LEU A 49 5.47 9.31 -10.76
CA LEU A 49 5.66 10.52 -11.54
C LEU A 49 5.00 10.29 -12.91
N ASP A 50 3.97 11.07 -13.23
CA ASP A 50 3.17 10.92 -14.45
C ASP A 50 2.68 9.47 -14.66
N GLY A 51 2.25 8.82 -13.57
CA GLY A 51 1.81 7.42 -13.56
C GLY A 51 2.93 6.38 -13.58
N THR A 52 4.19 6.78 -13.70
CA THR A 52 5.35 5.87 -13.68
C THR A 52 5.89 5.73 -12.25
N PRO A 53 6.05 4.50 -11.72
CA PRO A 53 6.54 4.29 -10.36
C PRO A 53 8.03 4.66 -10.26
N ILE A 54 8.34 5.70 -9.48
CA ILE A 54 9.72 6.15 -9.22
C ILE A 54 10.26 5.65 -7.88
N LEU A 55 9.38 5.30 -6.94
CA LEU A 55 9.76 4.79 -5.63
C LEU A 55 8.72 3.78 -5.15
N ARG A 56 9.20 2.67 -4.57
CA ARG A 56 8.34 1.63 -3.98
C ARG A 56 8.91 1.21 -2.65
N SER A 57 8.16 1.36 -1.56
CA SER A 57 8.61 0.91 -0.24
C SER A 57 8.70 -0.63 -0.14
N GLY A 58 8.03 -1.34 -1.06
CA GLY A 58 8.15 -2.80 -1.21
C GLY A 58 7.45 -3.59 -0.12
N GLY A 59 6.59 -2.97 0.68
CA GLY A 59 5.90 -3.64 1.78
C GLY A 59 6.89 -4.05 2.88
N GLN A 60 7.51 -3.08 3.54
CA GLN A 60 8.23 -3.35 4.79
C GLN A 60 7.24 -3.46 5.94
N PHE A 61 7.47 -4.42 6.84
CA PHE A 61 6.67 -4.66 8.05
C PHE A 61 6.90 -3.55 9.09
N LYS A 62 6.65 -2.29 8.71
CA LYS A 62 6.99 -1.11 9.49
C LYS A 62 5.80 -0.17 9.60
N ILE A 63 5.38 0.04 10.83
CA ILE A 63 4.29 0.94 11.21
C ILE A 63 4.63 2.40 10.84
N ALA A 64 5.92 2.75 10.93
CA ALA A 64 6.51 4.02 10.51
C ALA A 64 7.86 3.75 9.84
N GLY A 65 8.28 4.58 8.90
CA GLY A 65 9.54 4.37 8.19
C GLY A 65 9.83 5.43 7.15
N SER A 66 10.96 5.24 6.47
CA SER A 66 11.35 6.03 5.32
C SER A 66 11.91 5.13 4.23
N CYS A 67 11.79 5.60 2.99
CA CYS A 67 12.50 5.04 1.85
C CYS A 67 12.84 6.16 0.88
N HIS A 68 13.92 5.98 0.13
CA HIS A 68 14.33 6.90 -0.91
C HIS A 68 14.66 6.12 -2.18
N SER A 69 14.60 6.80 -3.31
CA SER A 69 15.04 6.30 -4.61
C SER A 69 15.53 7.46 -5.46
N GLU A 70 16.57 7.21 -6.23
CA GLU A 70 17.00 8.13 -7.29
C GLU A 70 16.16 7.88 -8.54
N PHE A 71 15.85 8.96 -9.26
CA PHE A 71 15.15 8.90 -10.54
C PHE A 71 15.65 10.01 -11.48
N MET A 72 15.54 9.78 -12.78
CA MET A 72 15.91 10.76 -13.80
C MET A 72 14.70 11.57 -14.23
N HIS A 73 14.80 12.89 -14.22
CA HIS A 73 13.77 13.80 -14.75
C HIS A 73 14.43 14.99 -15.45
N ASN A 74 13.98 15.31 -16.68
CA ASN A 74 14.57 16.37 -17.51
C ASN A 74 16.10 16.29 -17.67
N GLY A 75 16.67 15.08 -17.69
CA GLY A 75 18.10 14.86 -17.85
C GLY A 75 18.94 15.10 -16.58
N LEU A 76 18.29 15.38 -15.44
CA LEU A 76 18.93 15.49 -14.13
C LEU A 76 18.54 14.31 -13.24
N SER A 77 19.46 13.91 -12.37
CA SER A 77 19.20 12.91 -11.34
C SER A 77 18.63 13.60 -10.11
N HIS A 78 17.49 13.11 -9.63
CA HIS A 78 16.79 13.60 -8.46
C HIS A 78 16.64 12.49 -7.43
N THR A 79 16.61 12.86 -6.15
CA THR A 79 16.38 11.92 -5.05
C THR A 79 14.98 12.14 -4.49
N CYS A 80 14.10 11.16 -4.66
CA CYS A 80 12.79 11.15 -4.01
C CYS A 80 12.92 10.47 -2.65
N GLU A 81 12.41 11.11 -1.60
CA GLU A 81 12.28 10.54 -0.26
C GLU A 81 10.81 10.51 0.16
N LEU A 82 10.38 9.37 0.65
CA LEU A 82 9.07 9.15 1.23
C LEU A 82 9.24 8.71 2.68
N THR A 83 8.65 9.47 3.60
CA THR A 83 8.55 9.10 5.02
C THR A 83 7.09 8.90 5.40
N TRP A 84 6.82 7.95 6.28
CA TRP A 84 5.48 7.70 6.82
C TRP A 84 5.55 7.43 8.31
N ASP A 85 4.48 7.80 8.99
CA ASP A 85 4.34 7.59 10.42
C ASP A 85 3.13 6.68 10.71
N THR A 86 2.97 6.35 11.99
CA THR A 86 1.92 5.49 12.51
C THR A 86 0.54 6.04 12.11
N GLY A 87 -0.14 5.25 11.29
CA GLY A 87 -1.46 5.56 10.77
C GLY A 87 -2.60 5.18 11.71
N LYS A 88 -3.80 5.66 11.36
CA LYS A 88 -5.07 5.08 11.84
C LYS A 88 -5.53 4.01 10.85
N LEU A 89 -6.43 3.13 11.27
CA LEU A 89 -6.97 2.01 10.49
C LEU A 89 -7.15 2.35 8.98
N GLY A 90 -6.28 1.82 8.11
CA GLY A 90 -6.33 2.03 6.65
C GLY A 90 -5.79 3.35 6.10
N ARG A 91 -5.15 4.19 6.91
CA ARG A 91 -4.64 5.51 6.50
C ARG A 91 -3.31 5.82 7.17
N PHE A 92 -2.30 6.19 6.37
CA PHE A 92 -0.96 6.50 6.85
C PHE A 92 -0.60 7.95 6.55
N PRO A 93 -0.25 8.76 7.57
CA PRO A 93 0.35 10.07 7.31
C PRO A 93 1.70 9.87 6.62
N TYR A 94 2.00 10.72 5.64
CA TYR A 94 3.26 10.68 4.92
C TYR A 94 3.78 12.09 4.60
N THR A 95 5.10 12.17 4.42
CA THR A 95 5.79 13.34 3.90
C THR A 95 6.60 12.90 2.68
N LEU A 96 6.40 13.60 1.57
CA LEU A 96 7.12 13.42 0.31
C LEU A 96 8.08 14.58 0.14
N SER A 97 9.35 14.26 -0.09
CA SER A 97 10.41 15.21 -0.36
C SER A 97 11.16 14.84 -1.64
N VAL A 98 11.62 15.84 -2.39
CA VAL A 98 12.50 15.64 -3.55
C VAL A 98 13.72 16.54 -3.37
N ASP A 99 14.92 15.98 -3.52
CA ASP A 99 16.20 16.67 -3.31
C ASP A 99 16.31 17.37 -1.95
N GLY A 100 15.67 16.80 -0.93
CA GLY A 100 15.62 17.34 0.43
C GLY A 100 14.57 18.43 0.65
N GLU A 101 13.88 18.90 -0.40
CA GLU A 101 12.77 19.84 -0.29
C GLU A 101 11.45 19.10 -0.05
N GLN A 102 10.71 19.49 0.99
CA GLN A 102 9.39 18.92 1.28
C GLN A 102 8.36 19.41 0.26
N ILE A 103 7.89 18.51 -0.60
CA ILE A 103 6.88 18.81 -1.62
C ILE A 103 5.46 18.73 -1.05
N LEU A 104 5.19 17.70 -0.25
CA LEU A 104 3.84 17.43 0.25
C LEU A 104 3.88 16.73 1.61
N ARG A 105 2.96 17.12 2.49
CA ARG A 105 2.62 16.37 3.70
C ARG A 105 1.13 16.09 3.70
N SER A 106 0.75 14.81 3.69
CA SER A 106 -0.64 14.40 3.55
C SER A 106 -0.88 13.05 4.22
N THR A 107 -2.01 12.40 3.90
CA THR A 107 -2.34 11.06 4.35
C THR A 107 -2.72 10.22 3.13
N VAL A 108 -2.16 9.02 3.04
CA VAL A 108 -2.49 8.05 1.99
C VAL A 108 -3.43 6.99 2.55
N ARG A 109 -4.48 6.66 1.82
CA ARG A 109 -5.40 5.57 2.18
C ARG A 109 -5.01 4.28 1.45
N ILE A 110 -5.05 3.17 2.18
CA ILE A 110 -4.82 1.85 1.62
C ILE A 110 -6.06 1.40 0.86
N VAL A 111 -5.92 1.19 -0.46
CA VAL A 111 -7.02 0.81 -1.36
C VAL A 111 -7.74 -0.46 -0.89
N ASN A 112 -6.97 -1.50 -0.62
CA ASN A 112 -7.44 -2.84 -0.33
C ASN A 112 -7.37 -3.17 1.17
N TRP A 113 -7.52 -2.17 2.05
CA TRP A 113 -7.49 -2.35 3.51
C TRP A 113 -8.37 -3.52 4.03
N PRO A 114 -9.58 -3.78 3.50
CA PRO A 114 -10.39 -4.92 3.94
C PRO A 114 -9.70 -6.29 3.83
N MET A 115 -8.66 -6.43 3.00
CA MET A 115 -7.91 -7.68 2.87
C MET A 115 -7.15 -8.07 4.15
N LEU A 116 -6.93 -7.14 5.09
CA LEU A 116 -6.42 -7.46 6.43
C LEU A 116 -7.32 -8.41 7.24
N LEU A 117 -8.62 -8.47 6.91
CA LEU A 117 -9.55 -9.39 7.58
C LEU A 117 -9.30 -10.86 7.20
N VAL A 118 -8.74 -11.11 6.01
CA VAL A 118 -8.49 -12.48 5.51
C VAL A 118 -7.57 -13.28 6.44
N PRO A 119 -6.34 -12.83 6.76
CA PRO A 119 -5.48 -13.57 7.68
C PRO A 119 -6.10 -13.69 9.09
N SER A 120 -6.83 -12.66 9.55
CA SER A 120 -7.54 -12.72 10.83
C SER A 120 -8.59 -13.83 10.86
N LEU A 121 -9.40 -13.96 9.81
CA LEU A 121 -10.45 -14.99 9.72
C LEU A 121 -9.85 -16.40 9.69
N ILE A 122 -8.74 -16.59 8.96
CA ILE A 122 -8.03 -17.87 8.90
C ILE A 122 -7.55 -18.28 10.30
N ILE A 123 -6.93 -17.34 11.04
CA ILE A 123 -6.45 -17.60 12.41
C ILE A 123 -7.63 -17.90 13.33
N SER A 124 -8.72 -17.13 13.28
CA SER A 124 -9.91 -17.34 14.12
C SER A 124 -10.55 -18.70 13.88
N LEU A 125 -10.72 -19.12 12.62
CA LEU A 125 -11.26 -20.44 12.26
C LEU A 125 -10.37 -21.57 12.75
N PHE A 126 -9.05 -21.42 12.61
CA PHE A 126 -8.08 -22.40 13.08
C PHE A 126 -8.12 -22.56 14.61
N LEU A 127 -8.14 -21.46 15.35
CA LEU A 127 -8.23 -21.48 16.82
C LEU A 127 -9.56 -22.08 17.31
N LEU A 128 -10.67 -21.75 16.65
CA LEU A 128 -11.98 -22.34 16.96
C LEU A 128 -11.97 -23.86 16.73
N GLY A 129 -11.41 -24.31 15.60
CA GLY A 129 -11.26 -25.73 15.29
C GLY A 129 -10.42 -26.47 16.32
N LEU A 130 -9.30 -25.88 16.78
CA LEU A 130 -8.49 -26.45 17.86
C LEU A 130 -9.26 -26.56 19.18
N LEU A 131 -10.01 -25.51 19.54
CA LEU A 131 -10.80 -25.50 20.76
C LEU A 131 -11.90 -26.58 20.74
N VAL A 132 -12.60 -26.71 19.61
CA VAL A 132 -13.60 -27.76 19.40
C VAL A 132 -12.95 -29.14 19.42
N GLY A 133 -11.84 -29.35 18.71
CA GLY A 133 -11.12 -30.63 18.70
C GLY A 133 -10.64 -31.06 20.09
N LEU A 134 -10.11 -30.12 20.87
CA LEU A 134 -9.71 -30.37 22.27
C LEU A 134 -10.90 -30.78 23.14
N SER A 135 -12.07 -30.18 22.94
CA SER A 135 -13.27 -30.56 23.70
C SER A 135 -13.72 -32.00 23.41
N TYR A 136 -13.59 -32.48 22.16
CA TYR A 136 -13.87 -33.88 21.80
C TYR A 136 -12.84 -34.86 22.36
N PHE A 137 -11.58 -34.43 22.50
CA PHE A 137 -10.51 -35.27 23.04
C PHE A 137 -10.56 -35.36 24.58
N ALA A 138 -10.94 -34.27 25.24
CA ALA A 138 -11.02 -34.19 26.71
C ALA A 138 -12.28 -34.88 27.28
N PHE A 139 -13.36 -34.99 26.51
CA PHE A 139 -14.60 -35.64 26.93
C PHE A 139 -15.00 -36.74 25.93
N PRO A 140 -14.41 -37.94 26.00
CA PRO A 140 -14.86 -39.05 25.16
C PRO A 140 -16.30 -39.41 25.53
N VAL A 141 -17.19 -39.36 24.53
CA VAL A 141 -18.58 -39.81 24.69
C VAL A 141 -18.56 -41.30 25.08
N PRO A 142 -19.19 -41.70 26.19
CA PRO A 142 -19.24 -43.10 26.58
C PRO A 142 -19.98 -43.88 25.48
N ARG A 143 -19.33 -44.92 24.96
CA ARG A 143 -19.98 -45.83 23.99
C ARG A 143 -21.05 -46.65 24.73
N PRO A 144 -22.25 -46.82 24.15
CA PRO A 144 -23.29 -47.69 24.70
C PRO A 144 -22.89 -49.17 24.66
#